data_AF-A0A1V6JG42-F1
#
_entry.id   AF-A0A1V6JG42-F1
#
_cell.length_a   1.000
_cell.length_b   1.000
_cell.length_c   1.000
_cell.angle_alpha   90.00
_cell.angle_beta   90.00
_cell.angle_gamma   90.00
#
_symmetry.space_group_name_H-M   'P 1'
#
loop_
_entity.id
_entity.type
_entity.pdbx_description
1 polymer ?
#
loop_
_entity_poly.entity_id
_entity_poly.type
_entity_poly.pdbx_seq_one_letter_code
_entity_poly.pdbx_strand_id
1 'polypeptide(L)'
;MKDLENNSDKLELLGKELPFKVPEGYFDELPTRIQNLCVGEEKKKTQVSLFQLVKAQMSLAAGFIILVGLALAGYYFIKPPADKVMLTNDDYIEIVEKHITDFDEGHLLNAVKDSREIHTPSNDMTEEMIRYLLKDNVDYVTLMEEY
;
A
#
# COMPACT_ATOMS: atom_id res chain seq x y z
N MET A 1 -44.90 59.60 31.12
CA MET A 1 -45.68 60.75 30.59
C MET A 1 -44.78 61.95 30.29
N LYS A 2 -43.78 62.26 31.14
CA LYS A 2 -42.81 63.35 30.90
C LYS A 2 -41.89 63.15 29.67
N ASP A 3 -41.68 61.91 29.24
CA ASP A 3 -40.77 61.59 28.12
C ASP A 3 -41.40 61.85 26.74
N LEU A 4 -42.73 61.85 26.63
CA LEU A 4 -43.43 62.12 25.37
C LEU A 4 -43.54 63.63 25.11
N GLU A 5 -43.71 64.41 26.18
CA GLU A 5 -43.81 65.88 26.15
C GLU A 5 -42.47 66.52 25.71
N ASN A 6 -41.34 66.05 26.22
CA ASN A 6 -40.00 66.51 25.82
C ASN A 6 -39.64 66.15 24.36
N ASN A 7 -40.25 65.10 23.80
CA ASN A 7 -40.06 64.77 22.38
C ASN A 7 -40.96 65.63 21.48
N SER A 8 -42.15 66.02 21.95
CA SER A 8 -43.06 66.94 21.24
C SER A 8 -42.40 68.28 20.92
N ASP A 9 -41.80 68.92 21.93
CA ASP A 9 -41.14 70.22 21.78
C ASP A 9 -39.98 70.17 20.77
N LYS A 10 -39.24 69.07 20.74
CA LYS A 10 -38.14 68.86 19.78
C LYS A 10 -38.64 68.64 18.35
N LEU A 11 -39.82 68.06 18.18
CA LEU A 11 -40.44 67.83 16.87
C LEU A 11 -41.04 69.12 16.31
N GLU A 12 -41.59 70.00 17.15
CA GLU A 12 -42.11 71.31 16.72
C GLU A 12 -41.00 72.23 16.19
N LEU A 13 -39.78 72.13 16.74
CA LEU A 13 -38.59 72.86 16.27
C LEU A 13 -38.09 72.41 14.88
N LEU A 14 -38.41 71.20 14.45
CA LEU A 14 -37.93 70.62 13.18
C LEU A 14 -38.74 71.06 11.95
N GLY A 15 -39.82 71.83 12.15
CA GLY A 15 -40.70 72.28 11.08
C GLY A 15 -41.54 71.14 10.48
N LYS A 16 -42.64 71.49 9.79
CA LYS A 16 -43.50 70.50 9.09
C LYS A 16 -42.93 70.06 7.74
N GLU A 17 -41.77 70.57 7.36
CA GLU A 17 -41.13 70.21 6.10
C GLU A 17 -40.46 68.85 6.26
N LEU A 18 -40.71 67.93 5.32
CA LEU A 18 -40.04 66.66 5.31
C LEU A 18 -38.56 66.88 4.94
N PRO A 19 -37.60 66.60 5.84
CA PRO A 19 -36.19 66.79 5.55
C PRO A 19 -35.67 65.74 4.54
N PHE A 20 -36.45 64.70 4.28
CA PHE A 20 -36.12 63.63 3.35
C PHE A 20 -36.95 63.77 2.08
N LYS A 21 -36.27 64.05 0.97
CA LYS A 21 -36.85 64.01 -0.36
C LYS A 21 -36.20 62.86 -1.14
N VAL A 22 -37.02 62.02 -1.76
CA VAL A 22 -36.53 60.99 -2.67
C VAL A 22 -36.27 61.60 -4.05
N PRO A 23 -35.22 61.16 -4.75
CA PRO A 23 -35.02 61.51 -6.15
C PRO A 23 -36.18 61.04 -7.03
N GLU A 24 -36.41 61.76 -8.12
CA GLU A 24 -37.34 61.34 -9.16
C GLU A 24 -36.90 59.99 -9.75
N GLY A 25 -37.84 59.05 -9.96
CA GLY A 25 -37.54 57.72 -10.49
C GLY A 25 -36.96 56.71 -9.48
N TYR A 26 -36.73 57.09 -8.22
CA TYR A 26 -36.11 56.20 -7.22
C TYR A 26 -36.84 54.86 -7.06
N PHE A 27 -38.17 54.91 -6.97
CA PHE A 27 -38.99 53.71 -6.80
C PHE A 27 -39.20 52.93 -8.10
N ASP A 28 -38.97 53.55 -9.26
CA ASP A 28 -39.09 52.88 -10.56
C ASP A 28 -37.87 51.99 -10.83
N GLU A 29 -36.68 52.42 -10.41
CA GLU A 29 -35.44 51.64 -10.54
C GLU A 29 -35.22 50.64 -9.40
N LEU A 30 -35.92 50.83 -8.27
CA LEU A 30 -35.76 50.01 -7.07
C LEU A 30 -35.97 48.50 -7.31
N PRO A 31 -37.03 48.04 -8.03
CA PRO A 31 -37.23 46.61 -8.29
C PRO A 31 -36.07 45.99 -9.05
N THR A 32 -35.57 46.68 -10.09
CA THR A 32 -34.43 46.25 -10.90
C THR A 32 -33.16 46.18 -10.06
N ARG A 33 -32.94 47.16 -9.19
CA ARG A 33 -31.78 47.18 -8.28
C ARG A 33 -31.81 46.04 -7.28
N ILE A 34 -32.96 45.77 -6.68
CA ILE A 34 -33.15 44.62 -5.77
C ILE A 34 -32.95 43.32 -6.53
N GLN A 35 -33.52 43.18 -7.74
CA GLN A 35 -33.32 42.00 -8.57
C GLN A 35 -31.84 41.77 -8.89
N ASN A 36 -31.08 42.80 -9.27
CA ASN A 36 -29.65 42.68 -9.54
C ASN A 36 -28.83 42.24 -8.30
N LEU A 37 -29.27 42.63 -7.11
CA LEU A 37 -28.64 42.24 -5.84
C LEU A 37 -29.03 40.81 -5.41
N CYS A 38 -30.30 40.41 -5.63
CA CYS A 38 -30.82 39.10 -5.26
C CYS A 38 -30.47 38.00 -6.27
N VAL A 39 -30.45 38.33 -7.56
CA VAL A 39 -29.98 37.47 -8.65
C VAL A 39 -28.45 37.44 -8.69
N GLY A 40 -27.81 38.32 -7.90
CA GLY A 40 -26.48 38.16 -7.30
C GLY A 40 -25.48 37.53 -8.24
N GLU A 41 -24.66 38.39 -8.87
CA GLU A 41 -23.42 38.04 -9.56
C GLU A 41 -23.37 36.55 -9.90
N GLU A 42 -23.87 36.17 -11.08
CA GLU A 42 -23.54 34.86 -11.62
C GLU A 42 -22.02 34.79 -11.56
N LYS A 43 -21.50 34.16 -10.51
CA LYS A 43 -20.08 33.98 -10.30
C LYS A 43 -19.69 33.23 -11.54
N LYS A 44 -19.11 33.95 -12.51
CA LYS A 44 -18.63 33.41 -13.77
C LYS A 44 -17.95 32.15 -13.35
N LYS A 45 -18.57 30.99 -13.64
CA LYS A 45 -18.08 29.69 -13.20
C LYS A 45 -16.67 29.68 -13.71
N THR A 46 -15.71 29.95 -12.82
CA THR A 46 -14.32 29.95 -13.18
C THR A 46 -14.13 28.52 -13.59
N GLN A 47 -14.02 28.31 -14.91
CA GLN A 47 -13.75 27.00 -15.48
C GLN A 47 -12.36 26.65 -14.96
N VAL A 48 -12.34 26.08 -13.76
CA VAL A 48 -11.14 25.53 -13.17
C VAL A 48 -10.74 24.41 -14.11
N SER A 49 -9.67 24.68 -14.84
CA SER A 49 -9.12 23.74 -15.80
C SER A 49 -8.81 22.46 -15.03
N LEU A 50 -9.23 21.32 -15.54
CA LEU A 50 -8.96 20.02 -14.93
C LEU A 50 -7.46 19.84 -14.65
N PHE A 51 -6.58 20.51 -15.41
CA PHE A 51 -5.14 20.58 -15.17
C PHE A 51 -4.74 21.14 -13.79
N GLN A 52 -5.53 22.03 -13.18
CA GLN A 52 -5.29 22.54 -11.83
C GLN A 52 -5.57 21.46 -10.77
N LEU A 53 -6.51 20.55 -11.02
CA LEU A 53 -6.77 19.40 -10.15
C LEU A 53 -5.72 18.29 -10.33
N VAL A 54 -5.29 18.01 -11.57
CA VAL A 54 -4.25 17.01 -11.83
C VAL A 54 -2.90 17.44 -11.23
N LYS A 55 -2.58 18.74 -11.21
CA LYS A 55 -1.38 19.26 -10.54
C LYS A 55 -1.31 18.90 -9.05
N ALA A 56 -2.46 18.87 -8.35
CA ALA A 56 -2.51 18.46 -6.95
C ALA A 56 -2.28 16.96 -6.76
N GLN A 57 -2.65 16.13 -7.75
CA GLN A 57 -2.53 14.67 -7.69
C GLN A 57 -1.20 14.13 -8.22
N MET A 58 -0.35 14.96 -8.83
CA MET A 58 0.96 14.50 -9.33
C MET A 58 1.92 14.06 -8.22
N SER A 59 1.82 14.63 -7.03
CA SER A 59 2.65 14.21 -5.88
C SER A 59 2.38 12.76 -5.48
N LEU A 60 1.12 12.33 -5.55
CA LEU A 60 0.73 10.95 -5.24
C LEU A 60 1.24 9.96 -6.30
N ALA A 61 1.07 10.30 -7.58
CA ALA A 61 1.52 9.47 -8.69
C ALA A 61 3.06 9.31 -8.72
N ALA A 62 3.80 10.38 -8.43
CA ALA A 62 5.26 10.32 -8.29
C ALA A 62 5.70 9.36 -7.19
N GLY A 63 4.97 9.30 -6.06
CA GLY A 63 5.22 8.33 -4.99
C GLY A 63 5.09 6.87 -5.46
N PHE A 64 4.05 6.55 -6.24
CA PHE A 64 3.90 5.21 -6.80
C PHE A 64 5.01 4.84 -7.79
N ILE A 65 5.45 5.77 -8.63
CA ILE A 65 6.56 5.54 -9.56
C ILE A 65 7.85 5.25 -8.80
N ILE A 66 8.13 6.00 -7.73
CA ILE A 66 9.30 5.77 -6.87
C ILE A 66 9.22 4.40 -6.18
N LEU A 67 8.05 4.03 -5.66
CA LEU A 67 7.83 2.74 -4.99
C LEU A 67 8.05 1.57 -5.95
N VAL A 68 7.50 1.66 -7.16
CA VAL A 68 7.72 0.65 -8.22
C VAL A 68 9.21 0.61 -8.63
N GLY A 69 9.86 1.76 -8.77
CA GLY A 69 11.29 1.85 -9.07
C GLY A 69 12.16 1.19 -8.01
N LEU A 70 11.88 1.44 -6.73
CA LEU A 70 12.56 0.79 -5.60
C LEU A 70 12.33 -0.72 -5.57
N ALA A 71 11.10 -1.18 -5.83
CA ALA A 71 10.79 -2.60 -5.90
C ALA A 71 11.56 -3.32 -7.02
N LEU A 72 11.63 -2.70 -8.21
CA LEU A 72 12.37 -3.24 -9.35
C LEU A 72 13.89 -3.21 -9.11
N ALA A 73 14.41 -2.12 -8.55
CA ALA A 73 15.82 -2.00 -8.21
C ALA A 73 16.23 -3.03 -7.15
N GLY A 74 15.42 -3.20 -6.10
CA GLY A 74 15.63 -4.22 -5.06
C GLY A 74 15.59 -5.64 -5.65
N TYR A 75 14.61 -5.95 -6.50
CA TYR A 75 14.54 -7.23 -7.19
C TYR A 75 15.78 -7.49 -8.06
N TYR A 76 16.29 -6.48 -8.76
CA TYR A 76 17.49 -6.64 -9.58
C TYR A 76 18.76 -6.84 -8.74
N PHE A 77 18.88 -6.13 -7.61
CA PHE A 77 20.05 -6.19 -6.74
C PHE A 77 20.14 -7.47 -5.89
N ILE A 78 18.99 -8.08 -5.59
CA ILE A 78 18.89 -9.27 -4.72
C ILE A 78 18.94 -10.58 -5.52
N LYS A 79 19.09 -10.57 -6.85
CA LYS A 79 19.36 -11.81 -7.58
C LYS A 79 20.71 -12.38 -7.14
N PRO A 80 20.78 -13.47 -6.35
CA PRO A 80 22.06 -14.10 -6.11
C PRO A 80 22.63 -14.53 -7.46
N PRO A 81 23.96 -14.46 -7.67
CA PRO A 81 24.55 -15.15 -8.80
C PRO A 81 24.05 -16.59 -8.72
N ALA A 82 23.54 -17.10 -9.85
CA ALA A 82 23.24 -18.52 -9.99
C ALA A 82 24.57 -19.28 -10.03
N ASP A 83 25.33 -19.21 -8.94
CA ASP A 83 26.44 -20.10 -8.71
C ASP A 83 25.81 -21.46 -8.49
N LYS A 84 26.14 -22.36 -9.42
CA LYS A 84 25.87 -23.77 -9.26
C LYS A 84 26.70 -24.18 -8.04
N VAL A 85 26.05 -24.20 -6.88
CA VAL A 85 26.68 -24.65 -5.63
C VAL A 85 27.18 -26.07 -5.90
N MET A 86 28.50 -26.20 -6.08
CA MET A 86 29.16 -27.49 -6.10
C MET A 86 29.19 -27.93 -4.64
N LEU A 87 28.15 -28.66 -4.25
CA LEU A 87 28.01 -29.23 -2.92
C LEU A 87 29.23 -30.13 -2.65
N THR A 88 30.08 -29.72 -1.73
CA THR A 88 31.18 -30.55 -1.21
C THR A 88 30.61 -31.46 -0.13
N ASN A 89 31.19 -32.66 0.04
CA ASN A 89 30.65 -33.66 0.98
C ASN A 89 30.48 -33.14 2.42
N ASP A 90 31.32 -32.20 2.86
CA ASP A 90 31.26 -31.58 4.19
C ASP A 90 30.02 -30.69 4.38
N ASP A 91 29.50 -30.09 3.30
CA ASP A 91 28.34 -29.18 3.31
C ASP A 91 27.02 -29.97 3.52
N TYR A 92 26.99 -31.25 3.11
CA TYR A 92 25.83 -32.12 3.30
C TYR A 92 25.60 -32.47 4.77
N ILE A 93 26.67 -32.71 5.53
CA ILE A 93 26.56 -33.07 6.95
C ILE A 93 26.00 -31.88 7.75
N GLU A 94 26.47 -30.66 7.48
CA GLU A 94 25.98 -29.44 8.14
C GLU A 94 24.50 -29.16 7.83
N ILE A 95 24.09 -29.31 6.56
CA ILE A 95 22.70 -29.10 6.15
C ILE A 95 21.76 -30.12 6.82
N VAL A 96 22.16 -31.39 6.83
CA VAL A 96 21.35 -32.46 7.41
C VAL A 96 21.26 -32.31 8.93
N GLU A 97 22.37 -32.06 9.62
CA GLU A 97 22.41 -31.93 11.08
C GLU A 97 21.53 -30.78 11.59
N LYS A 98 21.54 -29.65 10.89
CA LYS A 98 20.78 -28.47 11.30
C LYS A 98 19.27 -28.58 11.05
N HIS A 99 18.85 -29.48 10.14
CA HIS A 99 17.46 -29.58 9.69
C HIS A 99 16.83 -30.95 9.99
N ILE A 100 17.44 -31.79 10.85
CA ILE A 100 16.90 -33.12 11.21
C ILE A 100 15.44 -33.02 11.68
N THR A 101 15.08 -31.96 12.40
CA THR A 101 13.70 -31.73 12.89
C THR A 101 12.71 -31.28 11.83
N ASP A 102 13.19 -30.79 10.69
CA ASP A 102 12.35 -30.26 9.60
C ASP A 102 11.96 -31.36 8.60
N PHE A 103 12.64 -32.51 8.65
CA PHE A 103 12.28 -33.70 7.87
C PHE A 103 11.26 -34.57 8.61
N ASP A 104 10.00 -34.44 8.24
CA ASP A 104 8.92 -35.35 8.67
C ASP A 104 8.77 -36.56 7.72
N GLU A 105 8.20 -37.66 8.21
CA GLU A 105 7.92 -38.88 7.45
C GLU A 105 7.07 -38.57 6.19
N GLY A 106 6.17 -37.60 6.29
CA GLY A 106 5.38 -37.12 5.15
C GLY A 106 6.23 -36.54 4.00
N HIS A 107 7.34 -35.87 4.32
CA HIS A 107 8.26 -35.33 3.31
C HIS A 107 9.06 -36.44 2.62
N LEU A 108 9.49 -37.46 3.38
CA LEU A 108 10.17 -38.63 2.82
C LEU A 108 9.25 -39.46 1.93
N LEU A 109 8.00 -39.67 2.35
CA LEU A 109 6.99 -40.37 1.55
C LEU A 109 6.70 -39.64 0.23
N ASN A 110 6.65 -38.30 0.27
CA ASN A 110 6.46 -37.51 -0.94
C ASN A 110 7.68 -37.56 -1.87
N ALA A 111 8.90 -37.47 -1.32
CA ALA A 111 10.13 -37.60 -2.11
C ALA A 111 10.21 -38.98 -2.80
N VAL A 112 9.89 -40.07 -2.09
CA VAL A 112 9.85 -41.44 -2.63
C VAL A 112 8.75 -41.61 -3.69
N LYS A 113 7.61 -40.97 -3.49
CA LYS A 113 6.47 -41.03 -4.43
C LYS A 113 6.71 -40.20 -5.71
N ASP A 114 7.48 -39.13 -5.61
CA ASP A 114 7.87 -38.28 -6.72
C ASP A 114 9.06 -38.87 -7.51
N SER A 115 9.98 -39.55 -6.82
CA SER A 115 11.05 -40.38 -7.40
C SER A 115 10.55 -41.73 -7.91
N ARG A 116 9.40 -41.74 -8.60
CA ARG A 116 8.78 -42.90 -9.27
C ARG A 116 9.63 -43.53 -10.40
N GLU A 117 10.92 -43.21 -10.47
CA GLU A 117 11.95 -44.11 -10.96
C GLU A 117 12.78 -44.58 -9.76
N ILE A 118 12.24 -45.56 -9.02
CA ILE A 118 13.05 -46.34 -8.11
C ILE A 118 14.06 -47.07 -8.99
N HIS A 119 15.29 -46.56 -9.04
CA HIS A 119 16.45 -47.40 -9.29
C HIS A 119 16.44 -48.45 -8.19
N THR A 120 15.79 -49.59 -8.47
CA THR A 120 16.06 -50.81 -7.75
C THR A 120 17.54 -51.06 -8.00
N PRO A 121 18.42 -51.00 -6.98
CA PRO A 121 19.80 -51.40 -7.17
C PRO A 121 19.75 -52.80 -7.79
N SER A 122 20.52 -53.04 -8.85
CA SER A 122 20.59 -54.37 -9.44
C SER A 122 20.85 -55.38 -8.32
N ASN A 123 20.16 -56.53 -8.35
CA ASN A 123 20.20 -57.55 -7.29
C ASN A 123 21.63 -57.89 -6.80
N ASP A 124 22.63 -57.76 -7.68
CA ASP A 124 24.06 -57.93 -7.39
C ASP A 124 24.62 -56.94 -6.34
N MET A 125 24.31 -55.65 -6.47
CA MET A 125 24.72 -54.60 -5.53
C MET A 125 24.07 -54.78 -4.15
N THR A 126 22.82 -55.26 -4.15
CA THR A 126 22.09 -55.57 -2.92
C THR A 126 22.71 -56.77 -2.21
N GLU A 127 23.08 -57.81 -2.94
CA GLU A 127 23.72 -59.01 -2.41
C GLU A 127 25.11 -58.69 -1.83
N GLU A 128 25.89 -57.85 -2.50
CA GLU A 128 27.21 -57.41 -2.03
C GLU A 128 27.10 -56.58 -0.74
N MET A 129 26.16 -55.65 -0.69
CA MET A 129 25.91 -54.83 0.51
C MET A 129 25.40 -55.68 1.68
N ILE A 130 24.50 -56.64 1.43
CA ILE A 130 24.05 -57.60 2.45
C ILE A 130 25.22 -58.42 2.98
N ARG A 131 26.10 -58.93 2.11
CA ARG A 131 27.30 -59.67 2.54
C ARG A 131 28.25 -58.81 3.34
N TYR A 132 28.44 -57.55 2.96
CA TYR A 132 29.29 -56.62 3.71
C TYR A 132 28.78 -56.45 5.15
N LEU A 133 27.47 -56.17 5.30
CA LEU A 133 26.83 -56.00 6.61
C LEU A 133 26.88 -57.28 7.47
N LEU A 134 26.73 -58.46 6.85
CA LEU A 134 26.80 -59.75 7.54
C LEU A 134 28.23 -60.16 7.91
N LYS A 135 29.21 -59.85 7.06
CA LYS A 135 30.58 -60.32 7.21
C LYS A 135 31.29 -59.62 8.36
N ASP A 136 31.06 -58.33 8.50
CA ASP A 136 31.83 -57.49 9.41
C ASP A 136 31.09 -57.21 10.72
N ASN A 137 29.88 -57.78 10.90
CA ASN A 137 29.00 -57.63 12.07
C ASN A 137 28.99 -56.18 12.58
N VAL A 138 28.93 -55.25 11.62
CA VAL A 138 29.20 -53.84 11.88
C VAL A 138 28.04 -53.34 12.73
N ASP A 139 28.31 -53.14 14.01
CA ASP A 139 27.36 -52.51 14.90
C ASP A 139 27.19 -51.06 14.46
N TYR A 140 25.98 -50.53 14.59
CA TYR A 140 25.65 -49.16 14.22
C TYR A 140 26.59 -48.14 14.88
N VAL A 141 27.10 -48.49 16.07
CA VAL A 141 28.08 -47.70 16.83
C VAL A 141 29.43 -47.60 16.11
N THR A 142 29.90 -48.66 15.48
CA THR A 142 31.18 -48.69 14.75
C THR A 142 31.14 -47.80 13.51
N LEU A 143 29.99 -47.69 12.85
CA LEU A 143 29.81 -46.81 11.70
C LEU A 143 29.86 -45.32 12.04
N MET A 144 29.56 -44.95 13.29
CA MET A 144 29.64 -43.55 13.74
C MET A 144 31.03 -43.15 14.24
N GLU A 145 31.94 -44.10 14.47
CA GLU A 145 33.33 -43.81 14.88
C GLU A 145 34.29 -43.70 13.69
N GLU A 146 33.92 -44.24 12.51
CA GLU A 146 34.79 -44.28 11.34
C GLU A 146 34.63 -43.07 10.39
N TYR A 147 33.80 -42.08 10.75
CA TYR A 147 33.70 -40.78 10.07
C TYR A 147 33.68 -39.60 11.04
#